data_AF-A0AB39TRA2-F1
#
_entry.id   AF-A0AB39TRA2-F1
#
_cell.length_a   1.000
_cell.length_b   1.000
_cell.length_c   1.000
_cell.angle_alpha   90.00
_cell.angle_beta   90.00
_cell.angle_gamma   90.00
#
_symmetry.space_group_name_H-M   'P 1'
#
loop_
_entity.id
_entity.type
_entity.pdbx_description
1 polymer ?
#
loop_
_entity_poly.entity_id
_entity_poly.type
_entity_poly.pdbx_seq_one_letter_code
_entity_poly.pdbx_strand_id
1 'polypeptide(L)'
;MSLADLTFDQWRSFDLPAARRFARRVAESTGGRVVAVETVEHLGAPLHRVRVERGGQEFALVPGGTVTLGFDPERWRPAPEQEAHYRESLEQGFGHGPDLRSHLALLLSPRRTVTLGAVLMAVEDERLTEPPAAVPALLAARGLRMPGPDEWEHACGAGADTLFRWGDECPLDRIPYDHPAGPQRELNALGPRIAYDAYRSELTSGRATAHRGHPGYAALVYGEFSVRPVLG
;
A
#
# COMPACT_ATOMS: atom_id res chain seq x y z
N MET A 1 -0.27 -21.04 14.94
CA MET A 1 0.04 -20.12 13.83
C MET A 1 0.34 -18.77 14.43
N SER A 2 1.57 -18.30 14.27
CA SER A 2 1.95 -16.95 14.68
C SER A 2 1.42 -15.92 13.67
N LEU A 3 1.52 -14.63 13.98
CA LEU A 3 1.25 -13.57 13.01
C LEU A 3 2.17 -13.74 11.77
N ALA A 4 3.47 -13.91 11.99
CA ALA A 4 4.48 -13.96 10.93
C ALA A 4 4.22 -15.06 9.88
N ASP A 5 3.57 -16.16 10.27
CA ASP A 5 3.25 -17.29 9.39
C ASP A 5 1.98 -17.09 8.54
N LEU A 6 1.17 -16.05 8.82
CA LEU A 6 -0.08 -15.83 8.11
C LEU A 6 0.21 -15.40 6.67
N THR A 7 -0.18 -16.24 5.72
CA THR A 7 -0.07 -15.92 4.29
C THR A 7 -1.33 -15.25 3.76
N PHE A 8 -1.21 -14.48 2.68
CA PHE A 8 -2.32 -13.81 2.01
C PHE A 8 -3.38 -14.81 1.52
N ASP A 9 -2.97 -15.95 0.93
CA ASP A 9 -3.88 -16.99 0.47
C ASP A 9 -4.65 -17.66 1.62
N GLN A 10 -3.98 -17.95 2.73
CA GLN A 10 -4.65 -18.47 3.93
C GLN A 10 -5.63 -17.45 4.51
N TRP A 11 -5.27 -16.16 4.52
CA TRP A 11 -6.16 -15.12 5.01
C TRP A 11 -7.42 -15.00 4.15
N ARG A 12 -7.29 -15.12 2.82
CA ARG A 12 -8.43 -15.16 1.88
C ARG A 12 -9.32 -16.39 2.07
N SER A 13 -8.78 -17.49 2.59
CA SER A 13 -9.57 -18.70 2.85
C SER A 13 -10.33 -18.67 4.18
N PHE A 14 -10.13 -17.64 5.02
CA PHE A 14 -10.80 -17.57 6.31
C PHE A 14 -12.26 -17.15 6.15
N ASP A 15 -13.15 -17.78 6.92
CA ASP A 15 -14.47 -17.24 7.18
C ASP A 15 -14.41 -16.14 8.26
N LEU A 16 -15.49 -15.36 8.38
CA LEU A 16 -15.55 -14.25 9.32
C LEU A 16 -15.30 -14.70 10.78
N PRO A 17 -15.85 -15.84 11.28
CA PRO A 17 -15.50 -16.38 12.59
C PRO A 17 -13.99 -16.69 12.77
N ALA A 18 -13.34 -17.30 11.78
CA ALA A 18 -11.90 -17.59 11.82
C ALA A 18 -11.08 -16.31 11.81
N ALA A 19 -11.42 -15.35 10.95
CA ALA A 19 -10.79 -14.03 10.90
C ALA A 19 -10.91 -13.30 12.25
N ARG A 20 -12.09 -13.31 12.89
CA ARG A 20 -12.29 -12.72 14.23
C ARG A 20 -11.46 -13.40 15.32
N ARG A 21 -11.38 -14.74 15.32
CA ARG A 21 -10.55 -15.48 16.27
C ARG A 21 -9.06 -15.18 16.08
N PHE A 22 -8.62 -15.11 14.84
CA PHE A 22 -7.22 -14.77 14.53
C PHE A 22 -6.90 -13.32 14.93
N ALA A 23 -7.75 -12.37 14.57
CA ALA A 23 -7.60 -10.96 14.92
C ALA A 23 -7.47 -10.74 16.43
N ARG A 24 -8.29 -11.43 17.25
CA ARG A 24 -8.21 -11.33 18.72
C ARG A 24 -6.86 -11.81 19.26
N ARG A 25 -6.38 -12.96 18.78
CA ARG A 25 -5.06 -13.50 19.18
C ARG A 25 -3.93 -12.56 18.80
N VAL A 26 -3.97 -11.98 17.59
CA VAL A 26 -2.97 -11.01 17.15
C VAL A 26 -3.00 -9.79 18.06
N ALA A 27 -4.17 -9.20 18.29
CA ALA A 27 -4.32 -8.04 19.17
C ALA A 27 -3.76 -8.32 20.57
N GLU A 28 -4.15 -9.44 21.20
CA GLU A 28 -3.65 -9.89 22.50
C GLU A 28 -2.12 -10.03 22.51
N SER A 29 -1.53 -10.68 21.50
CA SER A 29 -0.08 -10.89 21.41
C SER A 29 0.72 -9.58 21.24
N THR A 30 0.09 -8.55 20.69
CA THR A 30 0.71 -7.23 20.47
C THR A 30 0.40 -6.22 21.58
N GLY A 31 -0.38 -6.60 22.60
CA GLY A 31 -0.83 -5.70 23.65
C GLY A 31 -1.83 -4.64 23.15
N GLY A 32 -2.63 -4.99 22.14
CA GLY A 32 -3.65 -4.14 21.55
C GLY A 32 -5.06 -4.73 21.65
N ARG A 33 -6.02 -4.08 21.02
CA ARG A 33 -7.43 -4.49 20.98
C ARG A 33 -7.97 -4.44 19.55
N VAL A 34 -8.73 -5.45 19.15
CA VAL A 34 -9.46 -5.41 17.88
C VAL A 34 -10.52 -4.30 17.95
N VAL A 35 -10.45 -3.34 17.03
CA VAL A 35 -11.45 -2.27 16.90
C VAL A 35 -12.47 -2.57 15.81
N ALA A 36 -12.06 -3.23 14.72
CA ALA A 36 -12.96 -3.60 13.63
C ALA A 36 -12.52 -4.90 12.94
N VAL A 37 -13.51 -5.68 12.49
CA VAL A 37 -13.35 -6.77 11.53
C VAL A 37 -14.48 -6.66 10.53
N GLU A 38 -14.13 -6.25 9.31
CA GLU A 38 -15.06 -5.90 8.25
C GLU A 38 -14.85 -6.84 7.06
N THR A 39 -15.92 -7.29 6.42
CA THR A 39 -15.82 -8.05 5.18
C THR A 39 -15.96 -7.11 4.00
N VAL A 40 -15.00 -7.14 3.08
CA VAL A 40 -15.01 -6.38 1.83
C VAL A 40 -14.95 -7.35 0.66
N GLU A 41 -15.41 -6.93 -0.51
CA GLU A 41 -15.10 -7.63 -1.75
C GLU A 41 -13.66 -7.27 -2.16
N HIS A 42 -12.87 -8.28 -2.52
CA HIS A 42 -11.53 -8.09 -3.05
C HIS A 42 -11.13 -9.22 -4.01
N LEU A 43 -10.85 -8.87 -5.26
CA LEU A 43 -10.46 -9.80 -6.32
C LEU A 43 -11.48 -10.94 -6.51
N GLY A 44 -12.75 -10.58 -6.59
CA GLY A 44 -13.87 -11.48 -6.86
C GLY A 44 -14.30 -12.36 -5.69
N ALA A 45 -13.76 -12.13 -4.48
CA ALA A 45 -14.08 -12.93 -3.30
C ALA A 45 -14.11 -12.07 -2.03
N PRO A 46 -14.78 -12.54 -0.96
CA PRO A 46 -14.72 -11.88 0.34
C PRO A 46 -13.30 -11.86 0.92
N LEU A 47 -12.92 -10.74 1.51
CA LEU A 47 -11.71 -10.56 2.30
C LEU A 47 -12.05 -9.88 3.62
N HIS A 48 -11.35 -10.24 4.69
CA HIS A 48 -11.56 -9.65 6.01
C HIS A 48 -10.52 -8.58 6.34
N ARG A 49 -10.93 -7.32 6.35
CA ARG A 49 -10.13 -6.20 6.85
C ARG A 49 -10.18 -6.18 8.37
N VAL A 50 -9.03 -6.20 9.02
CA VAL A 50 -8.90 -6.16 10.49
C VAL A 50 -8.16 -4.90 10.89
N ARG A 51 -8.70 -4.20 11.89
CA ARG A 51 -8.03 -3.08 12.57
C ARG A 51 -7.83 -3.38 14.04
N VAL A 52 -6.62 -3.17 14.51
CA VAL A 52 -6.17 -3.34 15.89
C VAL A 52 -5.67 -2.00 16.40
N GLU A 53 -6.21 -1.53 17.52
CA GLU A 53 -5.68 -0.37 18.22
C GLU A 53 -4.62 -0.80 19.23
N ARG A 54 -3.49 -0.08 19.25
CA ARG A 54 -2.42 -0.24 20.23
C ARG A 54 -1.80 1.12 20.53
N GLY A 55 -1.86 1.53 21.79
CA GLY A 55 -1.22 2.78 22.25
C GLY A 55 -1.80 4.04 21.59
N GLY A 56 -3.11 4.04 21.29
CA GLY A 56 -3.81 5.16 20.66
C GLY A 56 -3.69 5.22 19.14
N GLN A 57 -3.08 4.22 18.50
CA GLN A 57 -2.90 4.15 17.05
C GLN A 57 -3.56 2.89 16.48
N GLU A 58 -4.24 3.03 15.33
CA GLU A 58 -4.83 1.90 14.62
C GLU A 58 -3.84 1.29 13.62
N PHE A 59 -3.79 -0.04 13.60
CA PHE A 59 -3.00 -0.84 12.68
C PHE A 59 -3.90 -1.84 11.94
N ALA A 60 -3.71 -1.93 10.63
CA ALA A 60 -4.32 -2.93 9.77
C ALA A 60 -3.50 -4.22 9.74
N LEU A 61 -4.16 -5.37 9.73
CA LEU A 61 -3.51 -6.65 9.49
C LEU A 61 -3.16 -6.82 8.01
N VAL A 62 -1.86 -6.87 7.71
CA VAL A 62 -1.33 -7.14 6.37
C VAL A 62 -0.74 -8.56 6.39
N PRO A 63 -1.42 -9.57 5.83
CA PRO A 63 -0.90 -10.93 5.76
C PRO A 63 0.30 -11.00 4.80
N GLY A 64 1.25 -11.89 5.06
CA GLY A 64 2.47 -12.06 4.27
C GLY A 64 2.38 -13.25 3.30
N GLY A 65 3.43 -14.08 3.30
CA GLY A 65 3.61 -15.22 2.41
C GLY A 65 4.39 -14.88 1.15
N THR A 66 4.40 -15.81 0.19
CA THR A 66 4.99 -15.58 -1.14
C THR A 66 4.01 -14.79 -1.98
N VAL A 67 4.38 -13.56 -2.34
CA VAL A 67 3.53 -12.63 -3.07
C VAL A 67 4.25 -12.12 -4.31
N THR A 68 3.48 -11.75 -5.32
CA THR A 68 4.02 -11.10 -6.52
C THR A 68 3.78 -9.61 -6.43
N LEU A 69 4.85 -8.83 -6.55
CA LEU A 69 4.88 -7.38 -6.55
C LEU A 69 5.28 -6.87 -7.93
N GLY A 70 5.11 -5.57 -8.16
CA GLY A 70 5.41 -4.87 -9.39
C GLY A 70 4.31 -5.00 -10.43
N PHE A 71 4.22 -3.98 -11.28
CA PHE A 71 3.28 -3.93 -12.38
C PHE A 71 3.87 -4.57 -13.64
N ASP A 72 3.05 -5.27 -14.42
CA ASP A 72 3.45 -5.88 -15.69
C ASP A 72 2.94 -5.04 -16.88
N PRO A 73 3.75 -4.09 -17.39
CA PRO A 73 3.34 -3.26 -18.51
C PRO A 73 3.14 -4.06 -19.80
N GLU A 74 3.72 -5.25 -19.94
CA GLU A 74 3.58 -6.08 -21.15
C GLU A 74 2.22 -6.78 -21.22
N ARG A 75 1.66 -7.17 -20.07
CA ARG A 75 0.33 -7.77 -19.97
C ARG A 75 -0.80 -6.76 -19.96
N TRP A 76 -0.48 -5.51 -19.61
CA TRP A 76 -1.46 -4.44 -19.52
C TRP A 76 -1.81 -3.84 -20.88
N ARG A 77 -3.11 -3.59 -21.07
CA ARG A 77 -3.66 -2.91 -22.24
C ARG A 77 -4.28 -1.58 -21.77
N PRO A 78 -3.66 -0.42 -22.06
CA PRO A 78 -4.26 0.86 -21.74
C PRO A 78 -5.56 1.05 -22.51
N ALA A 79 -6.52 1.73 -21.89
CA ALA A 79 -7.69 2.24 -22.58
C ALA A 79 -7.27 3.32 -23.61
N PRO A 80 -7.97 3.46 -24.76
CA PRO A 80 -7.66 4.47 -25.77
C PRO A 80 -7.58 5.90 -25.21
N GLU A 81 -8.42 6.21 -24.23
CA GLU A 81 -8.47 7.50 -23.55
C GLU A 81 -7.20 7.76 -22.73
N GLN A 82 -6.66 6.73 -22.07
CA GLN A 82 -5.40 6.83 -21.31
C GLN A 82 -4.21 7.12 -22.25
N GLU A 83 -4.17 6.47 -23.41
CA GLU A 83 -3.14 6.76 -24.41
C GLU A 83 -3.28 8.17 -24.99
N ALA A 84 -4.52 8.64 -25.21
CA ALA A 84 -4.78 9.98 -25.69
C ALA A 84 -4.34 11.06 -24.69
N HIS A 85 -4.73 10.93 -23.42
CA HIS A 85 -4.31 11.86 -22.36
C HIS A 85 -2.79 11.86 -22.15
N TYR A 86 -2.15 10.69 -22.26
CA TYR A 86 -0.69 10.62 -22.15
C TYR A 86 0.02 11.32 -23.31
N ARG A 87 -0.49 11.18 -24.54
CA ARG A 87 0.05 11.88 -25.71
C ARG A 87 -0.04 13.40 -25.57
N GLU A 88 -1.18 13.89 -25.09
CA GLU A 88 -1.36 15.31 -24.77
C GLU A 88 -0.38 15.77 -23.69
N SER A 89 -0.18 14.96 -22.64
CA SER A 89 0.80 15.25 -21.58
C SER A 89 2.23 15.34 -22.14
N LEU A 90 2.62 14.43 -23.04
CA LEU A 90 3.91 14.47 -23.73
C LEU A 90 4.10 15.75 -24.55
N GLU A 91 3.08 16.19 -25.28
CA GLU A 91 3.11 17.43 -26.06
C GLU A 91 3.30 18.66 -25.16
N GLN A 92 2.76 18.62 -23.93
CA GLN A 92 2.94 19.65 -22.91
C GLN A 92 4.26 19.53 -22.14
N GLY A 93 5.11 18.55 -22.46
CA GLY A 93 6.41 18.32 -21.80
C GLY A 93 6.32 17.52 -20.49
N PHE A 94 5.15 16.95 -20.18
CA PHE A 94 4.91 16.10 -19.02
C PHE A 94 4.92 14.62 -19.43
N GLY A 95 6.08 13.97 -19.31
CA GLY A 95 6.24 12.53 -19.57
C GLY A 95 7.61 12.16 -20.11
N HIS A 96 7.91 10.86 -20.10
CA HIS A 96 9.16 10.30 -20.60
C HIS A 96 8.90 9.04 -21.41
N GLY A 97 9.64 8.88 -22.51
CA GLY A 97 9.52 7.72 -23.40
C GLY A 97 8.56 7.97 -24.55
N PRO A 98 8.48 7.02 -25.51
CA PRO A 98 7.67 7.17 -26.72
C PRO A 98 6.17 6.95 -26.50
N ASP A 99 5.78 6.23 -25.44
CA ASP A 99 4.39 5.85 -25.15
C ASP A 99 4.14 5.64 -23.65
N LEU A 100 2.87 5.50 -23.27
CA LEU A 100 2.44 5.38 -21.88
C LEU A 100 3.03 4.13 -21.21
N ARG A 101 3.18 3.03 -21.95
CA ARG A 101 3.75 1.78 -21.43
C ARG A 101 5.22 1.97 -21.05
N SER A 102 5.99 2.58 -21.94
CA SER A 102 7.40 2.90 -21.73
C SER A 102 7.59 3.87 -20.57
N HIS A 103 6.67 4.82 -20.43
CA HIS A 103 6.65 5.75 -19.30
C HIS A 103 6.45 5.05 -17.96
N LEU A 104 5.46 4.17 -17.88
CA LEU A 104 5.19 3.41 -16.66
C LEU A 104 6.34 2.45 -16.32
N ALA A 105 6.97 1.83 -17.32
CA ALA A 105 8.13 0.98 -17.10
C ALA A 105 9.35 1.71 -16.50
N LEU A 106 9.46 3.03 -16.70
CA LEU A 106 10.50 3.86 -16.08
C LEU A 106 10.19 4.21 -14.62
N LEU A 107 8.90 4.27 -14.27
CA LEU A 107 8.44 4.78 -12.98
C LEU A 107 8.11 3.67 -11.98
N LEU A 108 7.61 2.55 -12.47
CA LEU A 108 7.11 1.45 -11.66
C LEU A 108 8.18 0.37 -11.44
N SER A 109 8.13 -0.25 -10.26
CA SER A 109 9.01 -1.34 -9.90
C SER A 109 8.75 -2.55 -10.81
N PRO A 110 9.81 -3.26 -11.23
CA PRO A 110 9.64 -4.43 -12.07
C PRO A 110 8.91 -5.53 -11.29
N ARG A 111 8.15 -6.32 -12.05
CA ARG A 111 7.46 -7.50 -11.50
C ARG A 111 8.45 -8.47 -10.88
N ARG A 112 8.20 -8.88 -9.64
CA ARG A 112 9.06 -9.78 -8.86
C ARG A 112 8.25 -10.58 -7.85
N THR A 113 8.78 -11.74 -7.46
CA THR A 113 8.21 -12.55 -6.37
C THR A 113 9.08 -12.41 -5.13
N VAL A 114 8.44 -12.14 -3.99
CA VAL A 114 9.10 -11.96 -2.69
C VAL A 114 8.38 -12.78 -1.62
N THR A 115 9.07 -13.09 -0.53
CA THR A 115 8.46 -13.72 0.66
C THR A 115 8.46 -12.72 1.80
N LEU A 116 7.27 -12.42 2.33
CA LEU A 116 7.06 -11.44 3.40
C LEU A 116 6.49 -12.11 4.64
N GLY A 117 6.85 -11.62 5.82
CA GLY A 117 6.09 -11.91 7.03
C GLY A 117 4.82 -11.06 7.09
N ALA A 118 3.77 -11.55 7.76
CA ALA A 118 2.64 -10.67 8.05
C ALA A 118 3.04 -9.59 9.06
N VAL A 119 2.46 -8.40 8.91
CA VAL A 119 2.69 -7.25 9.79
C VAL A 119 1.37 -6.61 10.20
N LEU A 120 1.37 -5.88 11.31
CA LEU A 120 0.36 -4.87 11.59
C LEU A 120 0.90 -3.52 11.10
N MET A 121 0.30 -2.96 10.06
CA MET A 121 0.72 -1.70 9.45
C MET A 121 -0.22 -0.57 9.85
N ALA A 122 0.33 0.58 10.24
CA ALA A 122 -0.48 1.72 10.64
C ALA A 122 -1.53 2.07 9.56
N VAL A 123 -2.79 2.21 9.98
CA VAL A 123 -3.90 2.56 9.09
C VAL A 123 -3.64 3.92 8.45
N GLU A 124 -3.07 4.83 9.24
CA GLU A 124 -2.67 6.17 8.84
C GLU A 124 -1.15 6.33 8.87
N ASP A 125 -0.61 7.12 7.95
CA ASP A 125 0.79 7.53 7.98
C ASP A 125 1.00 8.71 8.92
N GLU A 126 2.22 8.84 9.41
CA GLU A 126 2.64 9.88 10.34
C GLU A 126 3.51 10.89 9.61
N ARG A 127 3.13 12.17 9.65
CA ARG A 127 3.96 13.25 9.12
C ARG A 127 5.27 13.31 9.91
N LEU A 128 6.39 13.44 9.21
CA LEU A 128 7.67 13.61 9.87
C LEU A 128 7.80 15.02 10.47
N THR A 129 8.09 15.08 11.76
CA THR A 129 8.49 16.32 12.45
C THR A 129 10.00 16.41 12.64
N GLU A 130 10.71 15.30 12.47
CA GLU A 130 12.14 15.15 12.66
C GLU A 130 12.82 14.76 11.33
N PRO A 131 14.15 14.93 11.21
CA PRO A 131 14.87 14.51 10.01
C PRO A 131 14.67 13.01 9.71
N PRO A 132 14.62 12.58 8.44
CA PRO A 132 14.45 11.17 8.06
C PRO A 132 15.42 10.20 8.76
N ALA A 133 16.64 10.63 9.04
CA ALA A 133 17.65 9.83 9.73
C ALA A 133 17.29 9.49 11.20
N ALA A 134 16.44 10.29 11.85
CA ALA A 134 16.01 10.06 13.23
C ALA A 134 14.81 9.10 13.34
N VAL A 135 14.05 8.93 12.24
CA VAL A 135 12.80 8.17 12.21
C VAL A 135 12.95 6.72 12.72
N PRO A 136 13.97 5.93 12.31
CA PRO A 136 14.12 4.57 12.81
C PRO A 136 14.21 4.48 14.33
N ALA A 137 14.97 5.39 14.97
CA ALA A 137 15.15 5.39 16.42
C ALA A 137 13.86 5.82 17.14
N LEU A 138 13.13 6.80 16.60
CA LEU A 138 11.84 7.25 17.15
C LEU A 138 10.78 6.16 17.11
N LEU A 139 10.71 5.41 16.01
CA LEU A 139 9.81 4.26 15.90
C LEU A 139 10.23 3.13 16.85
N ALA A 140 11.53 2.81 16.92
CA ALA A 140 12.03 1.78 17.80
C ALA A 140 11.71 2.06 19.28
N ALA A 141 11.76 3.32 19.71
CA ALA A 141 11.37 3.74 21.06
C ALA A 141 9.88 3.46 21.38
N ARG A 142 9.03 3.32 20.35
CA ARG A 142 7.60 2.95 20.45
C ARG A 142 7.35 1.45 20.22
N GLY A 143 8.42 0.66 20.05
CA GLY A 143 8.35 -0.74 19.65
C GLY A 143 7.80 -0.92 18.23
N LEU A 144 8.05 0.05 17.35
CA LEU A 144 7.66 0.07 15.95
C LEU A 144 8.90 0.06 15.06
N ARG A 145 8.72 -0.24 13.77
CA ARG A 145 9.77 -0.08 12.77
C ARG A 145 9.22 0.55 11.50
N MET A 146 10.13 0.98 10.64
CA MET A 146 9.78 1.35 9.27
C MET A 146 9.39 0.10 8.46
N PRO A 147 8.43 0.22 7.53
CA PRO A 147 8.14 -0.84 6.58
C PRO A 147 9.28 -0.97 5.58
N GLY A 148 9.55 -2.19 5.13
CA GLY A 148 10.34 -2.42 3.93
C GLY A 148 9.60 -1.95 2.67
N PRO A 149 10.32 -1.69 1.56
CA PRO A 149 9.70 -1.31 0.29
C PRO A 149 8.70 -2.36 -0.21
N ASP A 150 9.05 -3.64 -0.10
CA ASP A 150 8.17 -4.74 -0.50
C ASP A 150 6.93 -4.87 0.39
N GLU A 151 7.06 -4.62 1.70
CA GLU A 151 5.93 -4.61 2.64
C GLU A 151 4.96 -3.47 2.33
N TRP A 152 5.49 -2.29 2.00
CA TRP A 152 4.70 -1.13 1.60
C TRP A 152 3.95 -1.39 0.29
N GLU A 153 4.64 -1.92 -0.71
CA GLU A 153 4.05 -2.21 -2.02
C GLU A 153 2.99 -3.31 -1.92
N HIS A 154 3.26 -4.37 -1.16
CA HIS A 154 2.29 -5.43 -0.86
C HIS A 154 1.05 -4.91 -0.15
N ALA A 155 1.24 -4.09 0.89
CA ALA A 155 0.13 -3.48 1.61
C ALA A 155 -0.68 -2.56 0.71
N CYS A 156 -0.05 -1.84 -0.22
CA CYS A 156 -0.70 -0.94 -1.17
C CYS A 156 -1.56 -1.70 -2.18
N GLY A 157 -0.98 -2.67 -2.88
CA GLY A 157 -1.65 -3.43 -3.93
C GLY A 157 -2.62 -4.49 -3.39
N ALA A 158 -2.39 -4.98 -2.17
CA ALA A 158 -3.19 -6.05 -1.56
C ALA A 158 -3.34 -7.29 -2.48
N GLY A 159 -2.32 -7.62 -3.27
CA GLY A 159 -2.38 -8.73 -4.23
C GLY A 159 -3.06 -8.41 -5.57
N ALA A 160 -3.53 -7.18 -5.80
CA ALA A 160 -3.94 -6.74 -7.13
C ALA A 160 -2.73 -6.59 -8.06
N ASP A 161 -2.89 -6.96 -9.32
CA ASP A 161 -1.90 -6.84 -10.39
C ASP A 161 -2.25 -5.74 -11.41
N THR A 162 -3.19 -4.88 -11.06
CA THR A 162 -3.68 -3.75 -11.85
C THR A 162 -2.86 -2.47 -11.61
N LEU A 163 -3.00 -1.48 -12.51
CA LEU A 163 -2.26 -0.22 -12.43
C LEU A 163 -2.53 0.57 -11.14
N PHE A 164 -3.80 0.63 -10.73
CA PHE A 164 -4.21 1.18 -9.45
C PHE A 164 -4.69 0.06 -8.54
N ARG A 165 -4.66 0.27 -7.22
CA ARG A 165 -5.15 -0.71 -6.23
C ARG A 165 -6.66 -1.04 -6.36
N TRP A 166 -7.40 -0.31 -7.19
CA TRP A 166 -8.83 -0.47 -7.45
C TRP A 166 -9.15 -0.86 -8.90
N GLY A 167 -8.14 -1.07 -9.76
CA GLY A 167 -8.33 -1.39 -11.17
C GLY A 167 -7.34 -0.70 -12.10
N ASP A 168 -7.47 -0.89 -13.41
CA ASP A 168 -6.55 -0.33 -14.40
C ASP A 168 -6.88 1.10 -14.83
N GLU A 169 -8.07 1.58 -14.49
CA GLU A 169 -8.56 2.90 -14.83
C GLU A 169 -8.73 3.76 -13.57
N CYS A 170 -8.45 5.05 -13.71
CA CYS A 170 -8.81 6.03 -12.71
C CYS A 170 -10.27 6.40 -12.93
N PRO A 171 -11.20 6.10 -12.01
CA PRO A 171 -12.63 6.38 -12.20
C PRO A 171 -12.95 7.89 -12.10
N LEU A 172 -11.94 8.73 -11.90
CA LEU A 172 -12.09 10.18 -11.81
C LEU A 172 -11.83 10.78 -13.19
N ASP A 173 -12.78 11.58 -13.65
CA ASP A 173 -12.74 12.40 -14.87
C ASP A 173 -11.84 13.65 -14.72
N ARG A 174 -11.01 13.70 -13.68
CA ARG A 174 -10.24 14.88 -13.25
C ARG A 174 -9.03 14.49 -12.42
N ILE A 175 -8.15 15.45 -12.17
CA ILE A 175 -6.94 15.26 -11.36
C ILE A 175 -7.33 14.77 -9.95
N PRO A 176 -6.90 13.57 -9.53
CA PRO A 176 -7.36 12.95 -8.27
C PRO A 176 -7.02 13.72 -6.98
N TYR A 177 -6.07 14.66 -7.01
CA TYR A 177 -5.54 15.33 -5.82
C TYR A 177 -6.39 16.50 -5.34
N ASP A 178 -7.05 17.21 -6.26
CA ASP A 178 -7.88 18.38 -5.97
C ASP A 178 -9.28 18.01 -5.47
N HIS A 179 -9.60 16.71 -5.39
CA HIS A 179 -10.91 16.24 -5.01
C HIS A 179 -10.93 15.61 -3.61
N PRO A 180 -11.89 16.00 -2.74
CA PRO A 180 -12.00 15.43 -1.39
C PRO A 180 -12.53 13.99 -1.38
N ALA A 181 -13.05 13.49 -2.51
CA ALA A 181 -13.64 12.17 -2.64
C ALA A 181 -13.03 11.37 -3.80
N GLY A 182 -12.93 10.06 -3.62
CA GLY A 182 -12.43 9.11 -4.62
C GLY A 182 -11.83 7.87 -3.96
N PRO A 183 -11.64 6.78 -4.72
CA PRO A 183 -11.17 5.49 -4.17
C PRO A 183 -9.78 5.57 -3.53
N GLN A 184 -8.96 6.58 -3.88
CA GLN A 184 -7.67 6.86 -3.26
C GLN A 184 -7.78 7.31 -1.80
N ARG A 185 -8.90 7.92 -1.39
CA ARG A 185 -9.11 8.42 -0.02
C ARG A 185 -9.62 7.33 0.94
N GLU A 186 -10.13 6.22 0.40
CA GLU A 186 -10.69 5.12 1.19
C GLU A 186 -9.59 4.23 1.79
N LEU A 187 -9.95 3.40 2.76
CA LEU A 187 -9.10 2.29 3.18
C LEU A 187 -9.07 1.25 2.06
N ASN A 188 -7.90 0.70 1.74
CA ASN A 188 -7.87 -0.40 0.76
C ASN A 188 -8.42 -1.71 1.35
N ALA A 189 -8.32 -2.77 0.55
CA ALA A 189 -8.80 -4.10 0.89
C ALA A 189 -8.21 -4.67 2.19
N LEU A 190 -6.95 -4.34 2.52
CA LEU A 190 -6.29 -4.78 3.76
C LEU A 190 -6.51 -3.81 4.92
N GLY A 191 -6.85 -2.55 4.63
CA GLY A 191 -7.26 -1.57 5.61
C GLY A 191 -6.38 -0.34 5.82
N PRO A 192 -5.14 -0.24 5.32
CA PRO A 192 -4.44 1.04 5.30
C PRO A 192 -5.06 2.07 4.36
N ARG A 193 -5.05 3.35 4.78
CA ARG A 193 -5.24 4.51 3.91
C ARG A 193 -3.89 4.88 3.29
N ILE A 194 -3.50 4.13 2.27
CA ILE A 194 -2.17 4.17 1.65
C ILE A 194 -2.23 4.74 0.23
N ALA A 195 -1.17 5.42 -0.20
CA ALA A 195 -1.05 5.95 -1.57
C ALA A 195 -2.18 6.93 -1.96
N TYR A 196 -2.68 7.69 -0.98
CA TYR A 196 -3.85 8.57 -1.13
C TYR A 196 -3.52 9.98 -1.65
N ASP A 197 -2.24 10.36 -1.65
CA ASP A 197 -1.72 11.69 -2.02
C ASP A 197 -0.37 11.52 -2.73
N ALA A 198 -0.24 11.98 -3.98
CA ALA A 198 1.01 11.84 -4.74
C ALA A 198 2.07 12.87 -4.37
N TYR A 199 1.70 13.97 -3.71
CA TYR A 199 2.69 14.93 -3.23
C TYR A 199 3.29 14.52 -1.89
N ARG A 200 2.70 13.52 -1.24
CA ARG A 200 3.18 12.95 0.01
C ARG A 200 3.97 11.67 -0.23
N SER A 201 5.14 11.63 0.38
CA SER A 201 6.14 10.59 0.18
C SER A 201 6.30 9.77 1.45
N GLU A 202 5.92 8.49 1.41
CA GLU A 202 6.05 7.58 2.55
C GLU A 202 7.45 6.93 2.57
N LEU A 203 8.19 7.12 3.66
CA LEU A 203 9.52 6.56 3.86
C LEU A 203 9.46 5.05 4.15
N THR A 204 10.40 4.33 3.55
CA THR A 204 10.65 2.90 3.79
C THR A 204 12.08 2.67 4.28
N SER A 205 12.39 1.51 4.87
CA SER A 205 13.73 1.19 5.40
C SER A 205 14.81 1.00 4.32
N GLY A 206 14.43 0.96 3.04
CA GLY A 206 15.34 0.93 1.89
C GLY A 206 16.08 2.25 1.69
N ARG A 207 17.22 2.22 0.97
CA ARG A 207 18.03 3.42 0.68
C ARG A 207 17.18 4.51 0.04
N ALA A 208 16.80 5.53 0.81
CA ALA A 208 16.13 6.76 0.38
C ALA A 208 14.96 6.55 -0.61
N THR A 209 14.26 5.42 -0.54
CA THR A 209 13.09 5.14 -1.38
C THR A 209 11.84 5.65 -0.67
N ALA A 210 11.44 6.86 -1.04
CA ALA A 210 10.09 7.33 -0.82
C ALA A 210 9.17 6.75 -1.89
N HIS A 211 8.02 6.23 -1.49
CA HIS A 211 6.99 5.77 -2.40
C HIS A 211 5.85 6.80 -2.44
N ARG A 212 5.32 7.06 -3.63
CA ARG A 212 4.14 7.92 -3.86
C ARG A 212 3.05 7.10 -4.53
N GLY A 213 1.81 7.25 -4.06
CA GLY A 213 0.59 7.12 -4.88
C GLY A 213 0.25 5.82 -5.64
N HIS A 214 1.21 4.93 -5.93
CA HIS A 214 1.04 3.73 -6.75
C HIS A 214 1.99 2.62 -6.30
N PRO A 215 1.58 1.34 -6.36
CA PRO A 215 2.49 0.22 -6.15
C PRO A 215 3.63 0.30 -7.18
N GLY A 216 4.86 0.37 -6.67
CA GLY A 216 6.08 0.39 -7.48
C GLY A 216 6.64 1.76 -7.86
N TYR A 217 6.01 2.89 -7.53
CA TYR A 217 6.57 4.20 -7.89
C TYR A 217 7.77 4.57 -7.00
N ALA A 218 8.97 4.64 -7.59
CA ALA A 218 10.21 5.10 -6.92
C ALA A 218 10.85 6.23 -7.72
N ALA A 219 10.53 7.49 -7.40
CA ALA A 219 11.21 8.65 -8.01
C ALA A 219 11.49 9.77 -7.01
N LEU A 220 12.53 10.56 -7.32
CA LEU A 220 13.14 11.63 -6.52
C LEU A 220 12.11 12.62 -5.93
N VAL A 221 12.40 13.05 -4.71
CA VAL A 221 11.40 13.60 -3.79
C VAL A 221 11.37 15.13 -3.82
N TYR A 222 10.31 15.69 -4.40
CA TYR A 222 9.79 17.00 -4.02
C TYR A 222 8.45 16.79 -3.27
N GLY A 223 8.33 17.20 -2.00
CA GLY A 223 7.09 17.05 -1.23
C GLY A 223 7.27 16.85 0.28
N GLU A 224 6.16 16.71 1.00
CA GLU A 224 6.15 16.37 2.43
C GLU A 224 6.44 14.88 2.65
N PHE A 225 7.24 14.57 3.67
CA PHE A 225 7.57 13.20 4.04
C PHE A 225 6.69 12.70 5.18
N SER A 226 6.33 11.43 5.10
CA SER A 226 5.68 10.68 6.16
C SER A 226 6.28 9.29 6.32
N VAL A 227 5.88 8.57 7.36
CA VAL A 227 6.23 7.17 7.59
C VAL A 227 4.99 6.39 8.01
N ARG A 228 4.91 5.12 7.62
CA ARG A 228 3.81 4.24 8.03
C ARG A 228 4.34 3.13 8.93
N PRO A 229 4.31 3.30 10.25
CA PRO A 229 4.94 2.35 11.16
C PRO A 229 4.32 0.96 11.06
N VAL A 230 5.13 -0.06 11.32
CA VAL A 230 4.68 -1.45 11.40
C VAL A 230 5.09 -2.12 12.71
N LEU A 231 4.30 -3.09 13.13
CA LEU A 231 4.60 -4.08 14.18
C LEU A 231 4.74 -5.45 13.51
N GLY A 232 5.78 -6.20 13.86
CA GLY A 232 6.05 -7.52 13.30
C GLY A 232 7.51 -7.70 12.98
#